data_AF-A0A7S1LXK4-F1
#
_entry.id   AF-A0A7S1LXK4-F1
#
_cell.length_a   1.000
_cell.length_b   1.000
_cell.length_c   1.000
_cell.angle_alpha   90.00
_cell.angle_beta   90.00
_cell.angle_gamma   90.00
#
_symmetry.space_group_name_H-M   'P 1'
#
loop_
_entity.id
_entity.type
_entity.pdbx_description
1 polymer ?
#
loop_
_entity_poly.entity_id
_entity_poly.type
_entity_poly.pdbx_seq_one_letter_code
_entity_poly.pdbx_strand_id
1 'polypeptide(L)'
;VEFARGAAPAPGPMAAAAAAAAPSRPEQGEATGSEATQEEAAAAAGPGPAPDNTASEDAEKEEGLSMALQESLAEALDREGADVSAALLHSKLDAPPRSSDGIVVWRLTNLTEEITRAILSSEALAGCRDHVTEAGCKVTPAWARGAILLVPLTEEFLSEVGLVLKEYNVVALESHKERLKEALMSVPRRRRPQVKPDHEAGAAGAEQAASGAHEEGADLGSGRAQPAPAAAAAACSAADPFEELGVVVEHTFLHCRGALHFDLSEASSSALVQTEPRGAAGAPARANPRRWGPA
;
A
#
# COMPACT_ATOMS: atom_id res chain seq x y z
N VAL A 1 -55.31 -31.36 1.24
CA VAL A 1 -54.60 -30.62 0.19
C VAL A 1 -53.14 -31.02 0.31
N GLU A 2 -52.76 -32.07 -0.40
CA GLU A 2 -51.38 -32.58 -0.52
C GLU A 2 -50.53 -31.55 -1.25
N PHE A 3 -49.41 -31.11 -0.65
CA PHE A 3 -48.38 -30.37 -1.37
C PHE A 3 -47.23 -31.31 -1.70
N ALA A 4 -47.08 -31.54 -3.00
CA ALA A 4 -46.08 -32.37 -3.63
C ALA A 4 -44.66 -31.92 -3.28
N ARG A 5 -43.84 -32.88 -2.84
CA ARG A 5 -42.38 -32.75 -2.72
C ARG A 5 -41.77 -32.71 -4.13
N GLY A 6 -41.34 -31.53 -4.56
CA GLY A 6 -40.57 -31.32 -5.79
C GLY A 6 -39.13 -31.83 -5.63
N ALA A 7 -38.73 -32.70 -6.54
CA ALA A 7 -37.41 -33.33 -6.61
C ALA A 7 -36.31 -32.33 -6.99
N ALA A 8 -35.17 -32.41 -6.30
CA ALA A 8 -33.96 -31.65 -6.59
C ALA A 8 -33.21 -32.24 -7.82
N PRO A 9 -32.69 -31.42 -8.74
CA PRO A 9 -31.88 -31.88 -9.86
C PRO A 9 -30.44 -32.18 -9.41
N ALA A 10 -29.87 -33.26 -9.94
CA ALA A 10 -28.52 -33.73 -9.67
C ALA A 10 -27.44 -32.81 -10.30
N PRO A 11 -26.29 -32.59 -9.64
CA PRO A 11 -25.16 -31.87 -10.23
C PRO A 11 -24.41 -32.74 -11.24
N GLY A 12 -24.24 -32.22 -12.46
CA GLY A 12 -23.47 -32.86 -13.53
C GLY A 12 -21.95 -32.70 -13.35
N PRO A 13 -21.13 -33.63 -13.87
CA PRO A 13 -19.67 -33.58 -13.76
C PRO A 13 -19.10 -32.59 -14.79
N MET A 14 -18.45 -31.51 -14.31
CA MET A 14 -17.64 -30.65 -15.19
C MET A 14 -16.23 -31.23 -15.33
N ALA A 15 -15.88 -31.48 -16.59
CA ALA A 15 -14.62 -32.03 -17.05
C ALA A 15 -13.45 -31.08 -16.77
N ALA A 16 -12.39 -31.63 -16.19
CA ALA A 16 -11.08 -31.02 -16.13
C ALA A 16 -10.39 -31.12 -17.51
N ALA A 17 -9.99 -29.98 -18.06
CA ALA A 17 -9.08 -29.90 -19.20
C ALA A 17 -7.90 -29.02 -18.80
N ALA A 18 -6.83 -29.67 -18.35
CA ALA A 18 -5.53 -29.08 -18.11
C ALA A 18 -4.79 -28.94 -19.45
N ALA A 19 -4.48 -27.71 -19.85
CA ALA A 19 -3.58 -27.43 -20.95
C ALA A 19 -2.36 -26.69 -20.37
N ALA A 20 -1.27 -27.44 -20.19
CA ALA A 20 0.03 -26.93 -19.80
C ALA A 20 0.67 -26.21 -21.01
N ALA A 21 0.84 -24.89 -20.90
CA ALA A 21 1.63 -24.10 -21.82
C ALA A 21 2.94 -23.71 -21.13
N ALA A 22 4.05 -24.23 -21.64
CA ALA A 22 5.40 -23.91 -21.18
C ALA A 22 5.81 -22.51 -21.63
N PRO A 23 6.38 -21.65 -20.75
CA PRO A 23 6.96 -20.38 -21.18
C PRO A 23 8.37 -20.56 -21.73
N SER A 24 8.54 -20.04 -22.93
CA SER A 24 9.78 -19.91 -23.69
C SER A 24 10.82 -19.07 -22.96
N ARG A 25 12.06 -19.56 -22.98
CA ARG A 25 13.28 -18.96 -22.46
C ARG A 25 13.72 -17.78 -23.35
N PRO A 26 13.80 -16.52 -22.88
CA PRO A 26 14.39 -15.44 -23.66
C PRO A 26 15.91 -15.52 -23.63
N GLU A 27 16.49 -15.26 -24.79
CA GLU A 27 17.90 -15.32 -25.11
C GLU A 27 18.72 -14.25 -24.38
N GLN A 28 19.97 -14.61 -24.12
CA GLN A 28 21.02 -13.76 -23.58
C GLN A 28 21.35 -12.65 -24.57
N GLY A 29 21.04 -11.40 -24.22
CA GLY A 29 21.57 -10.22 -24.91
C GLY A 29 22.91 -9.82 -24.30
N GLU A 30 24.00 -10.19 -24.96
CA GLU A 30 25.31 -9.58 -24.76
C GLU A 30 25.24 -8.09 -25.14
N ALA A 31 25.26 -7.21 -24.15
CA ALA A 31 25.47 -5.78 -24.36
C ALA A 31 26.98 -5.50 -24.33
N THR A 32 27.63 -5.68 -25.47
CA THR A 32 28.89 -5.01 -25.79
C THR A 32 28.58 -3.53 -26.07
N GLY A 33 29.22 -2.63 -25.33
CA GLY A 33 28.94 -1.19 -25.42
C GLY A 33 30.15 -0.32 -25.07
N SER A 34 30.88 0.04 -26.14
CA SER A 34 31.68 1.24 -26.44
C SER A 34 32.41 2.00 -25.31
N GLU A 35 33.74 2.13 -25.36
CA GLU A 35 34.52 2.99 -26.30
C GLU A 35 34.05 4.45 -26.35
N ALA A 36 34.76 5.31 -25.60
CA ALA A 36 35.12 6.71 -25.87
C ALA A 36 35.55 7.30 -24.51
N THR A 37 36.72 7.90 -24.33
CA THR A 37 37.17 9.11 -25.04
C THR A 37 38.69 9.24 -24.86
N GLN A 38 39.41 9.34 -25.97
CA GLN A 38 40.79 9.85 -26.02
C GLN A 38 40.74 11.37 -25.92
N GLU A 39 41.38 11.94 -24.90
CA GLU A 39 41.69 13.38 -24.87
C GLU A 39 43.19 13.57 -25.07
N GLU A 40 43.47 14.13 -26.25
CA GLU A 40 44.73 14.56 -26.80
C GLU A 40 45.20 15.85 -26.09
N ALA A 41 46.36 15.81 -25.43
CA ALA A 41 47.03 17.03 -24.96
C ALA A 41 48.53 16.97 -25.29
N ALA A 42 48.94 17.97 -26.06
CA ALA A 42 50.21 18.08 -26.75
C ALA A 42 51.38 18.50 -25.84
N ALA A 43 52.53 17.88 -26.13
CA ALA A 43 53.86 18.46 -26.26
C ALA A 43 54.32 19.58 -25.29
N ALA A 44 55.12 19.18 -24.30
CA ALA A 44 56.21 20.01 -23.79
C ALA A 44 57.45 19.14 -23.52
N ALA A 45 58.46 19.27 -24.39
CA ALA A 45 59.73 18.59 -24.28
C ALA A 45 60.56 19.17 -23.12
N GLY A 46 60.71 18.40 -22.05
CA GLY A 46 61.58 18.67 -20.91
C GLY A 46 62.66 17.59 -20.74
N PRO A 47 63.79 17.89 -20.06
CA PRO A 47 65.02 17.11 -20.12
C PRO A 47 64.90 15.76 -19.43
N GLY A 48 65.49 14.73 -20.06
CA GLY A 48 65.33 13.32 -19.74
C GLY A 48 65.63 12.96 -18.27
N PRO A 49 64.70 12.28 -17.58
CA PRO A 49 64.96 11.72 -16.27
C PRO A 49 65.82 10.45 -16.39
N ALA A 50 66.77 10.29 -15.47
CA ALA A 50 67.54 9.07 -15.32
C ALA A 50 66.61 7.87 -15.04
N PRO A 51 66.99 6.64 -15.43
CA PRO A 51 66.20 5.44 -15.17
C PRO A 51 66.16 5.15 -13.66
N ASP A 52 65.12 5.67 -13.01
CA ASP A 52 64.89 5.49 -11.59
C ASP A 52 64.24 4.14 -11.34
N ASN A 53 64.71 3.46 -10.30
CA ASN A 53 64.49 2.04 -10.02
C ASN A 53 63.12 1.79 -9.34
N THR A 54 62.12 2.64 -9.60
CA THR A 54 60.85 2.74 -8.86
C THR A 54 59.71 1.89 -9.42
N ALA A 55 59.88 1.25 -10.58
CA ALA A 55 58.83 0.49 -11.26
C ALA A 55 58.31 -0.74 -10.49
N SER A 56 59.06 -1.24 -9.50
CA SER A 56 58.66 -2.42 -8.71
C SER A 56 57.69 -2.08 -7.57
N GLU A 57 57.75 -0.87 -7.01
CA GLU A 57 56.91 -0.50 -5.85
C GLU A 57 55.50 -0.08 -6.26
N ASP A 58 55.30 0.31 -7.52
CA ASP A 58 54.00 0.74 -8.02
C ASP A 58 53.09 -0.44 -8.35
N ALA A 59 53.65 -1.58 -8.79
CA ALA A 59 52.88 -2.80 -9.06
C ALA A 59 52.27 -3.40 -7.78
N GLU A 60 53.03 -3.46 -6.68
CA GLU A 60 52.52 -3.97 -5.40
C GLU A 60 51.42 -3.08 -4.81
N LYS A 61 51.52 -1.75 -5.02
CA LYS A 61 50.48 -0.80 -4.61
C LYS A 61 49.21 -0.95 -5.44
N GLU A 62 49.35 -1.18 -6.74
CA GLU A 62 48.21 -1.39 -7.64
C GLU A 62 47.44 -2.67 -7.30
N GLU A 63 48.15 -3.78 -7.04
CA GLU A 63 47.52 -5.02 -6.58
C GLU A 63 46.79 -4.83 -5.23
N GLY A 64 47.43 -4.15 -4.26
CA GLY A 64 46.79 -3.86 -2.97
C GLY A 64 45.53 -2.99 -3.09
N LEU A 65 45.55 -1.98 -3.96
CA LEU A 65 44.37 -1.14 -4.24
C LEU A 65 43.25 -1.93 -4.91
N SER A 66 43.59 -2.82 -5.86
CA SER A 66 42.61 -3.65 -6.56
C SER A 66 41.85 -4.58 -5.60
N MET A 67 42.58 -5.19 -4.65
CA MET A 67 42.00 -6.07 -3.63
C MET A 67 41.10 -5.27 -2.67
N ALA A 68 41.55 -4.10 -2.20
CA ALA A 68 40.78 -3.27 -1.29
C ALA A 68 39.46 -2.77 -1.93
N LEU A 69 39.49 -2.41 -3.22
CA LEU A 69 38.28 -2.04 -3.96
C LEU A 69 37.32 -3.20 -4.11
N GLN A 70 37.83 -4.40 -4.40
CA GLN A 70 37.01 -5.61 -4.53
C GLN A 70 36.33 -5.97 -3.21
N GLU A 71 37.06 -5.91 -2.10
CA GLU A 71 36.51 -6.16 -0.76
C GLU A 71 35.47 -5.12 -0.37
N SER A 72 35.75 -3.83 -0.60
CA SER A 72 34.80 -2.75 -0.33
C SER A 72 33.52 -2.87 -1.17
N LEU A 73 33.61 -3.35 -2.41
CA LEU A 73 32.45 -3.56 -3.27
C LEU A 73 31.59 -4.72 -2.74
N ALA A 74 32.22 -5.85 -2.39
CA ALA A 74 31.53 -7.00 -1.82
C ALA A 74 30.79 -6.62 -0.51
N GLU A 75 31.46 -5.90 0.39
CA GLU A 75 30.84 -5.47 1.64
C GLU A 75 29.69 -4.48 1.40
N ALA A 76 29.80 -3.58 0.42
CA ALA A 76 28.72 -2.66 0.07
C ALA A 76 27.48 -3.39 -0.45
N LEU A 77 27.66 -4.41 -1.30
CA LEU A 77 26.56 -5.25 -1.79
C LEU A 77 25.87 -6.03 -0.67
N ASP A 78 26.64 -6.57 0.28
CA ASP A 78 26.08 -7.30 1.41
C ASP A 78 25.25 -6.39 2.33
N ARG A 79 25.72 -5.16 2.58
CA ARG A 79 24.95 -4.16 3.33
C ARG A 79 23.68 -3.75 2.61
N GLU A 80 23.75 -3.48 1.31
CA GLU A 80 22.57 -3.13 0.52
C GLU A 80 21.54 -4.28 0.52
N GLY A 81 22.00 -5.52 0.35
CA GLY A 81 21.13 -6.70 0.42
C GLY A 81 20.44 -6.83 1.78
N ALA A 82 21.18 -6.59 2.87
CA ALA A 82 20.62 -6.58 4.22
C ALA A 82 19.57 -5.47 4.38
N ASP A 83 19.87 -4.24 3.96
CA ASP A 83 18.97 -3.10 4.06
C ASP A 83 17.70 -3.28 3.23
N VAL A 84 17.82 -3.79 2.00
CA VAL A 84 16.68 -4.10 1.12
C VAL A 84 15.80 -5.19 1.76
N SER A 85 16.40 -6.24 2.30
CA SER A 85 15.65 -7.31 2.96
C SER A 85 14.93 -6.82 4.22
N ALA A 86 15.56 -5.96 5.01
CA ALA A 86 14.97 -5.34 6.19
C ALA A 86 13.82 -4.40 5.80
N ALA A 87 14.02 -3.54 4.80
CA ALA A 87 12.99 -2.65 4.29
C ALA A 87 11.77 -3.41 3.76
N LEU A 88 11.98 -4.55 3.09
CA LEU A 88 10.91 -5.39 2.56
C LEU A 88 10.14 -6.10 3.68
N LEU A 89 10.82 -6.58 4.72
CA LEU A 89 10.16 -7.13 5.92
C LEU A 89 9.35 -6.05 6.65
N HIS A 90 9.89 -4.85 6.81
CA HIS A 90 9.17 -3.73 7.41
C HIS A 90 7.97 -3.30 6.57
N SER A 91 8.10 -3.20 5.24
CA SER A 91 6.97 -2.84 4.36
C SER A 91 5.84 -3.87 4.40
N LYS A 92 6.17 -5.16 4.54
CA LYS A 92 5.16 -6.22 4.73
C LYS A 92 4.43 -6.12 6.07
N LEU A 93 5.12 -5.67 7.12
CA LEU A 93 4.53 -5.49 8.46
C LEU A 93 3.74 -4.18 8.57
N ASP A 94 4.13 -3.15 7.82
CA ASP A 94 3.52 -1.82 7.85
C ASP A 94 2.29 -1.70 6.93
N ALA A 95 2.15 -2.63 5.97
CA ALA A 95 0.89 -2.77 5.25
C ALA A 95 -0.21 -3.14 6.25
N PRO A 96 -1.28 -2.32 6.39
CA PRO A 96 -2.40 -2.65 7.27
C PRO A 96 -2.87 -4.05 6.91
N PRO A 97 -3.05 -4.97 7.89
CA PRO A 97 -3.42 -6.35 7.61
C PRO A 97 -4.70 -6.34 6.77
N ARG A 98 -4.54 -6.54 5.46
CA ARG A 98 -5.67 -6.68 4.56
C ARG A 98 -6.28 -8.01 4.94
N SER A 99 -7.43 -7.96 5.62
CA SER A 99 -8.20 -9.15 5.94
C SER A 99 -8.28 -10.01 4.67
N SER A 100 -7.86 -11.27 4.76
CA SER A 100 -7.88 -12.23 3.64
C SER A 100 -9.24 -12.31 2.97
N ASP A 101 -10.28 -12.03 3.75
CA ASP A 101 -11.67 -12.17 3.36
C ASP A 101 -12.17 -10.95 2.57
N GLY A 102 -11.32 -9.93 2.37
CA GLY A 102 -11.67 -8.72 1.64
C GLY A 102 -12.68 -7.85 2.39
N ILE A 103 -12.75 -7.96 3.72
CA ILE A 103 -13.61 -7.12 4.57
C ILE A 103 -13.01 -5.72 4.62
N VAL A 104 -13.81 -4.71 4.25
CA VAL A 104 -13.41 -3.31 4.23
C VAL A 104 -14.40 -2.48 5.04
N VAL A 105 -13.88 -1.55 5.83
CA VAL A 105 -14.69 -0.51 6.49
C VAL A 105 -14.83 0.66 5.53
N TRP A 106 -16.07 0.98 5.16
CA TRP A 106 -16.39 2.11 4.32
C TRP A 106 -16.90 3.27 5.17
N ARG A 107 -16.34 4.46 4.99
CA ARG A 107 -16.80 5.71 5.57
C ARG A 107 -17.75 6.42 4.62
N LEU A 108 -18.96 6.72 5.09
CA LEU A 108 -19.90 7.59 4.41
C LEU A 108 -19.63 9.06 4.79
N THR A 109 -19.73 9.98 3.83
CA THR A 109 -19.56 11.43 4.10
C THR A 109 -20.55 11.96 5.12
N ASN A 110 -21.77 11.43 5.10
CA ASN A 110 -22.85 11.75 6.01
C ASN A 110 -23.77 10.53 6.13
N LEU A 111 -24.31 10.30 7.32
CA LEU A 111 -25.34 9.30 7.55
C LEU A 111 -26.58 9.99 8.12
N THR A 112 -27.70 9.85 7.43
CA THR A 112 -29.01 10.29 7.90
C THR A 112 -29.93 9.08 7.98
N GLU A 113 -31.06 9.21 8.68
CA GLU A 113 -32.06 8.13 8.72
C GLU A 113 -32.59 7.77 7.33
N GLU A 114 -32.70 8.76 6.43
CA GLU A 114 -33.09 8.55 5.02
C GLU A 114 -32.08 7.65 4.28
N ILE A 115 -30.79 7.90 4.47
CA ILE A 115 -29.70 7.10 3.89
C ILE A 115 -29.67 5.70 4.51
N THR A 116 -29.79 5.63 5.84
CA THR A 116 -29.83 4.35 6.58
C THR A 116 -30.98 3.50 6.08
N ARG A 117 -32.18 4.09 5.95
CA ARG A 117 -33.34 3.42 5.38
C ARG A 117 -33.09 2.96 3.95
N ALA A 118 -32.51 3.82 3.10
CA ALA A 118 -32.20 3.47 1.72
C ALA A 118 -31.24 2.26 1.61
N ILE A 119 -30.22 2.19 2.46
CA ILE A 119 -29.29 1.04 2.52
C ILE A 119 -30.03 -0.22 3.01
N LEU A 120 -30.83 -0.11 4.07
CA LEU A 120 -31.54 -1.24 4.67
C LEU A 120 -32.72 -1.74 3.82
N SER A 121 -33.33 -0.89 2.98
CA SER A 121 -34.45 -1.26 2.12
C SER A 121 -34.05 -1.59 0.69
N SER A 122 -32.80 -1.36 0.28
CA SER A 122 -32.36 -1.61 -1.09
C SER A 122 -32.34 -3.10 -1.42
N GLU A 123 -32.87 -3.46 -2.59
CA GLU A 123 -32.84 -4.83 -3.12
C GLU A 123 -31.41 -5.27 -3.49
N ALA A 124 -30.58 -4.34 -3.97
CA ALA A 124 -29.18 -4.61 -4.33
C ALA A 124 -28.35 -5.16 -3.15
N LEU A 125 -28.75 -4.84 -1.92
CA LEU A 125 -28.09 -5.30 -0.69
C LEU A 125 -28.87 -6.40 0.04
N ALA A 126 -29.96 -6.93 -0.53
CA ALA A 126 -30.78 -7.96 0.10
C ALA A 126 -29.96 -9.20 0.45
N GLY A 127 -29.22 -9.75 -0.52
CA GLY A 127 -28.38 -10.93 -0.29
C GLY A 127 -27.32 -10.72 0.80
N CYS A 128 -26.79 -9.51 0.96
CA CYS A 128 -25.83 -9.22 2.04
C CYS A 128 -26.50 -9.23 3.41
N ARG A 129 -27.72 -8.67 3.52
CA ARG A 129 -28.50 -8.68 4.78
C ARG A 129 -28.97 -10.09 5.13
N ASP A 130 -29.38 -10.86 4.13
CA ASP A 130 -29.81 -12.25 4.31
C ASP A 130 -28.66 -13.08 4.85
N HIS A 131 -27.45 -12.91 4.29
CA HIS A 131 -26.25 -13.61 4.76
C HIS A 131 -25.91 -13.29 6.23
N VAL A 132 -26.02 -12.01 6.63
CA VAL A 132 -25.82 -11.59 8.04
C VAL A 132 -26.87 -12.21 8.95
N THR A 133 -28.13 -12.24 8.49
CA THR A 133 -29.26 -12.78 9.27
C THR A 133 -29.22 -14.30 9.38
N GLU A 134 -28.82 -15.00 8.32
CA GLU A 134 -28.64 -16.45 8.28
C GLU A 134 -27.53 -16.90 9.25
N ALA A 135 -26.49 -16.09 9.41
CA ALA A 135 -25.46 -16.29 10.43
C ALA A 135 -25.90 -15.92 11.86
N GLY A 136 -27.16 -15.53 12.07
CA GLY A 136 -27.69 -15.12 13.37
C GLY A 136 -27.18 -13.75 13.86
N CYS A 137 -26.53 -12.98 13.00
CA CYS A 137 -26.03 -11.65 13.30
C CYS A 137 -27.09 -10.57 13.00
N LYS A 138 -26.99 -9.41 13.65
CA LYS A 138 -27.84 -8.25 13.37
C LYS A 138 -27.11 -7.32 12.41
N VAL A 139 -27.82 -6.77 11.43
CA VAL A 139 -27.28 -5.79 10.46
C VAL A 139 -26.90 -4.47 11.13
N THR A 140 -27.64 -4.06 12.16
CA THR A 140 -27.36 -2.84 12.95
C THR A 140 -27.36 -3.18 14.45
N PRO A 141 -26.31 -3.82 14.96
CA PRO A 141 -26.24 -4.18 16.37
C PRO A 141 -25.98 -2.94 17.24
N ALA A 142 -26.48 -2.97 18.49
CA ALA A 142 -26.35 -1.86 19.42
C ALA A 142 -24.89 -1.55 19.82
N TRP A 143 -24.04 -2.58 19.85
CA TRP A 143 -22.61 -2.45 20.17
C TRP A 143 -21.83 -1.70 19.08
N ALA A 144 -22.31 -1.67 17.83
CA ALA A 144 -21.62 -1.04 16.70
C ALA A 144 -21.84 0.48 16.58
N ARG A 145 -22.40 1.14 17.62
CA ARG A 145 -22.61 2.59 17.67
C ARG A 145 -23.35 3.17 16.44
N GLY A 146 -24.30 2.40 15.89
CA GLY A 146 -25.08 2.78 14.72
C GLY A 146 -24.46 2.45 13.36
N ALA A 147 -23.26 1.83 13.33
CA ALA A 147 -22.68 1.33 12.08
C ALA A 147 -23.53 0.22 11.46
N ILE A 148 -23.44 0.07 10.14
CA ILE A 148 -24.15 -0.94 9.37
C ILE A 148 -23.20 -2.09 9.01
N LEU A 149 -23.56 -3.32 9.33
CA LEU A 149 -22.80 -4.52 9.04
C LEU A 149 -23.46 -5.31 7.90
N LEU A 150 -22.74 -5.45 6.79
CA LEU A 150 -23.14 -6.24 5.61
C LEU A 150 -22.36 -7.55 5.49
N VAL A 151 -21.66 -7.94 6.57
CA VAL A 151 -20.88 -9.17 6.75
C VAL A 151 -21.14 -9.68 8.16
N PRO A 152 -21.28 -11.00 8.38
CA PRO A 152 -21.47 -11.57 9.71
C PRO A 152 -20.23 -11.31 10.57
N LEU A 153 -20.37 -10.41 11.54
CA LEU A 153 -19.32 -10.01 12.45
C LEU A 153 -19.86 -9.96 13.87
N THR A 154 -19.04 -10.43 14.82
CA THR A 154 -19.34 -10.40 16.24
C THR A 154 -18.56 -9.27 16.94
N GLU A 155 -18.99 -8.90 18.15
CA GLU A 155 -18.35 -7.85 18.95
C GLU A 155 -16.95 -8.26 19.39
N GLU A 156 -16.75 -9.54 19.69
CA GLU A 156 -15.47 -10.11 20.09
C GLU A 156 -14.44 -9.96 18.98
N PHE A 157 -14.83 -10.24 17.73
CA PHE A 157 -13.95 -10.11 16.58
C PHE A 157 -13.47 -8.67 16.36
N LEU A 158 -14.37 -7.68 16.45
CA LEU A 158 -13.96 -6.28 16.32
C LEU A 158 -13.09 -5.81 17.48
N SER A 159 -13.34 -6.32 18.68
CA SER A 159 -12.54 -6.03 19.87
C SER A 159 -11.14 -6.62 19.76
N GLU A 160 -11.01 -7.84 19.22
CA GLU A 160 -9.74 -8.52 18.96
C GLU A 160 -8.91 -7.78 17.91
N VAL A 161 -9.55 -7.29 16.85
CA VAL A 161 -8.87 -6.50 15.80
C VAL A 161 -8.61 -5.05 16.25
N GLY A 162 -9.19 -4.60 17.36
CA GLY A 162 -9.07 -3.22 17.85
C GLY A 162 -9.78 -2.19 16.97
N LEU A 163 -10.78 -2.61 16.19
CA LEU A 163 -11.54 -1.76 15.27
C LEU A 163 -12.62 -0.97 16.02
N VAL A 164 -12.53 0.36 16.02
CA VAL A 164 -13.54 1.23 16.64
C VAL A 164 -14.49 1.77 15.58
N LEU A 165 -15.67 1.16 15.47
CA LEU A 165 -16.70 1.61 14.52
C LEU A 165 -17.39 2.91 14.97
N LYS A 166 -17.75 3.73 13.99
CA LYS A 166 -18.50 4.99 14.16
C LYS A 166 -19.82 4.89 13.40
N GLU A 167 -20.78 5.77 13.71
CA GLU A 167 -22.13 5.74 13.13
C GLU A 167 -22.12 5.75 11.59
N TYR A 168 -21.21 6.49 10.96
CA TYR A 168 -21.12 6.63 9.51
C TYR A 168 -20.30 5.52 8.82
N ASN A 169 -19.90 4.49 9.56
CA ASN A 169 -19.16 3.36 9.03
C ASN A 169 -20.10 2.26 8.55
N VAL A 170 -19.72 1.65 7.43
CA VAL A 170 -20.39 0.49 6.84
C VAL A 170 -19.34 -0.59 6.64
N VAL A 171 -19.50 -1.73 7.31
CA VAL A 171 -18.58 -2.86 7.16
C VAL A 171 -19.12 -3.79 6.09
N ALA A 172 -18.38 -3.97 5.00
CA ALA A 172 -18.81 -4.76 3.85
C ALA A 172 -17.61 -5.42 3.14
N LEU A 173 -17.85 -6.47 2.35
CA LEU A 173 -16.82 -6.99 1.45
C LEU A 173 -16.47 -5.95 0.37
N GLU A 174 -15.24 -6.00 -0.15
CA GLU A 174 -14.80 -5.13 -1.24
C GLU A 174 -15.70 -5.28 -2.48
N SER A 175 -16.14 -6.50 -2.77
CA SER A 175 -17.09 -6.81 -3.85
C SER A 175 -18.48 -6.17 -3.67
N HIS A 176 -18.87 -5.81 -2.45
CA HIS A 176 -20.16 -5.19 -2.15
C HIS A 176 -20.18 -3.67 -2.40
N LYS A 177 -19.03 -3.06 -2.72
CA LYS A 177 -18.90 -1.61 -2.95
C LYS A 177 -19.87 -1.07 -4.00
N GLU A 178 -20.01 -1.76 -5.14
CA GLU A 178 -20.88 -1.30 -6.22
C GLU A 178 -22.36 -1.42 -5.86
N ARG A 179 -22.75 -2.49 -5.15
CA ARG A 179 -24.11 -2.65 -4.61
C ARG A 179 -24.44 -1.57 -3.58
N LEU A 180 -23.46 -1.18 -2.76
CA LEU A 180 -23.62 -0.08 -1.81
C LEU A 180 -23.85 1.26 -2.54
N LYS A 181 -23.07 1.54 -3.59
CA LYS A 181 -23.28 2.73 -4.43
C LYS A 181 -24.64 2.71 -5.13
N GLU A 182 -25.07 1.54 -5.61
CA GLU A 182 -26.37 1.33 -6.23
C GLU A 182 -27.52 1.63 -5.25
N ALA A 183 -27.45 1.12 -4.02
CA ALA A 183 -28.41 1.44 -2.97
C ALA A 183 -28.50 2.95 -2.71
N LEU A 184 -27.36 3.63 -2.68
CA LEU A 184 -27.27 5.09 -2.51
C LEU A 184 -27.77 5.88 -3.72
N MET A 185 -27.98 5.25 -4.89
CA MET A 185 -28.56 5.94 -6.05
C MET A 185 -30.01 6.35 -5.85
N SER A 186 -30.74 5.63 -4.99
CA SER A 186 -32.12 5.98 -4.59
C SER A 186 -32.22 7.33 -3.88
N VAL A 187 -31.13 7.77 -3.23
CA VAL A 187 -31.06 9.05 -2.51
C VAL A 187 -30.83 10.19 -3.52
N PRO A 188 -31.52 11.34 -3.38
CA PRO A 188 -31.32 12.50 -4.24
C PRO A 188 -29.86 12.94 -4.30
N ARG A 189 -29.37 13.27 -5.51
CA ARG A 189 -27.94 13.57 -5.78
C ARG A 189 -27.31 14.60 -4.84
N ARG A 190 -28.08 15.58 -4.36
CA ARG A 190 -27.59 16.62 -3.43
C ARG A 190 -27.33 16.13 -2.00
N ARG A 191 -27.97 15.02 -1.60
CA ARG A 191 -27.85 14.42 -0.25
C ARG A 191 -27.14 13.07 -0.26
N ARG A 192 -26.82 12.56 -1.45
CA ARG A 192 -26.17 11.27 -1.64
C ARG A 192 -24.77 11.30 -1.03
N PRO A 193 -24.48 10.45 -0.03
CA PRO A 193 -23.16 10.36 0.58
C PRO A 193 -22.15 9.79 -0.41
N GLN A 194 -20.88 10.15 -0.26
CA GLN A 194 -19.78 9.46 -0.93
C GLN A 194 -19.33 8.28 -0.08
N VAL A 195 -18.96 7.18 -0.74
CA VAL A 195 -18.38 5.99 -0.12
C VAL A 195 -16.86 6.07 -0.25
N LYS A 196 -16.14 6.22 0.87
CA LYS A 196 -14.68 6.25 0.92
C LYS A 196 -14.16 5.07 1.73
N PRO A 197 -13.04 4.42 1.35
CA PRO A 197 -12.40 3.46 2.25
C PRO A 197 -11.95 4.18 3.52
N ASP A 198 -12.21 3.59 4.67
CA ASP A 198 -11.76 4.10 5.97
C ASP A 198 -10.48 3.37 6.38
N HIS A 199 -9.33 4.00 6.17
CA HIS A 199 -8.04 3.46 6.60
C HIS A 199 -7.78 3.73 8.09
N GLU A 200 -8.52 4.66 8.71
CA GLU A 200 -8.31 5.09 10.09
C GLU A 200 -8.98 4.19 11.12
N ALA A 201 -9.90 3.31 10.70
CA ALA A 201 -10.72 2.53 11.61
C ALA A 201 -9.91 1.60 12.54
N GLY A 202 -8.70 1.19 12.13
CA GLY A 202 -7.82 0.28 12.89
C GLY A 202 -6.67 0.95 13.67
N ALA A 203 -6.38 2.23 13.45
CA ALA A 203 -5.15 2.84 13.99
C ALA A 203 -5.30 3.43 15.40
N ALA A 204 -6.54 3.57 15.90
CA ALA A 204 -6.81 4.33 17.13
C ALA A 204 -6.16 3.75 18.41
N GLY A 205 -5.70 2.50 18.40
CA GLY A 205 -5.08 1.85 19.56
C GLY A 205 -3.55 1.95 19.64
N ALA A 206 -2.84 2.19 18.53
CA ALA A 206 -1.38 2.09 18.51
C ALA A 206 -0.68 3.41 18.88
N GLU A 207 -1.18 4.55 18.41
CA GLU A 207 -0.49 5.84 18.62
C GLU A 207 -0.66 6.42 20.03
N GLN A 208 -1.73 6.06 20.75
CA GLN A 208 -1.95 6.59 22.11
C GLN A 208 -1.04 5.97 23.18
N ALA A 209 -0.36 4.86 22.90
CA ALA A 209 0.61 4.26 23.83
C ALA A 209 2.01 4.90 23.74
N ALA A 210 2.36 5.55 22.63
CA ALA A 210 3.72 6.05 22.39
C ALA A 210 3.96 7.52 22.83
N SER A 211 2.90 8.29 23.09
CA SER A 211 3.01 9.74 23.38
C SER A 211 3.04 10.09 24.89
N GLY A 212 3.16 9.09 25.78
CA GLY A 212 2.98 9.26 27.23
C GLY A 212 4.23 9.29 28.11
N ALA A 213 5.46 9.24 27.57
CA ALA A 213 6.67 8.99 28.39
C ALA A 213 7.76 10.07 28.27
N HIS A 214 7.40 11.36 28.29
CA HIS A 214 8.39 12.43 28.36
C HIS A 214 8.05 13.53 29.36
N GLU A 215 7.84 13.18 30.64
CA GLU A 215 8.14 14.10 31.74
C GLU A 215 9.08 13.46 32.76
N GLU A 216 10.33 13.91 32.67
CA GLU A 216 11.15 14.45 33.75
C GLU A 216 11.38 13.56 35.00
N GLY A 217 12.52 12.86 34.98
CA GLY A 217 13.09 12.22 36.15
C GLY A 217 14.58 11.97 35.95
N ALA A 218 15.40 13.00 36.16
CA ALA A 218 16.84 12.84 36.32
C ALA A 218 17.12 12.04 37.60
N ASP A 219 17.74 10.86 37.50
CA ASP A 219 18.76 10.44 38.47
C ASP A 219 19.67 9.33 37.92
N LEU A 220 20.94 9.44 38.28
CA LEU A 220 22.09 8.66 37.81
C LEU A 220 22.16 7.32 38.54
N GLY A 221 22.30 6.21 37.81
CA GLY A 221 22.41 4.91 38.47
C GLY A 221 22.82 3.72 37.60
N SER A 222 24.11 3.67 37.26
CA SER A 222 24.96 2.49 37.01
C SER A 222 24.31 1.08 37.14
N GLY A 223 24.42 0.27 36.07
CA GLY A 223 24.81 -1.14 36.22
C GLY A 223 23.95 -2.23 35.55
N ARG A 224 24.52 -2.78 34.47
CA ARG A 224 24.78 -4.22 34.28
C ARG A 224 23.70 -5.14 33.67
N ALA A 225 24.23 -5.97 32.75
CA ALA A 225 23.83 -7.30 32.27
C ALA A 225 22.84 -7.39 31.08
N GLN A 226 23.42 -7.67 29.91
CA GLN A 226 22.81 -8.42 28.80
C GLN A 226 22.30 -9.80 29.27
N PRO A 227 21.10 -10.21 28.84
CA PRO A 227 20.79 -11.60 28.60
C PRO A 227 20.63 -11.90 27.09
N ALA A 228 21.15 -13.06 26.70
CA ALA A 228 21.11 -13.61 25.35
C ALA A 228 19.69 -14.00 24.90
N PRO A 229 19.36 -13.92 23.60
CA PRO A 229 18.08 -14.42 23.09
C PRO A 229 18.13 -15.94 22.86
N ALA A 230 17.27 -16.67 23.56
CA ALA A 230 16.99 -18.08 23.33
C ALA A 230 15.92 -18.24 22.25
N ALA A 231 16.20 -19.16 21.32
CA ALA A 231 15.38 -19.56 20.20
C ALA A 231 14.09 -20.30 20.61
N ALA A 232 12.99 -20.02 19.90
CA ALA A 232 11.98 -20.99 19.48
C ALA A 232 10.85 -20.28 18.71
N ALA A 233 11.06 -19.99 17.41
CA ALA A 233 9.97 -19.66 16.50
C ALA A 233 9.55 -20.93 15.76
N ALA A 234 8.37 -21.43 16.10
CA ALA A 234 7.73 -22.56 15.43
C ALA A 234 7.28 -22.16 14.03
N ALA A 235 7.73 -22.90 13.03
CA ALA A 235 7.38 -22.73 11.64
C ALA A 235 5.94 -23.22 11.38
N CYS A 236 5.03 -22.30 11.11
CA CYS A 236 3.79 -22.61 10.39
C CYS A 236 4.03 -22.30 8.90
N SER A 237 4.34 -23.36 8.15
CA SER A 237 4.42 -23.35 6.69
C SER A 237 3.01 -23.25 6.10
N ALA A 238 2.52 -22.02 5.94
CA ALA A 238 1.38 -21.75 5.06
C ALA A 238 1.93 -21.54 3.64
N ALA A 239 1.52 -22.40 2.71
CA ALA A 239 1.82 -22.26 1.31
C ALA A 239 1.23 -20.95 0.79
N ASP A 240 2.08 -20.01 0.40
CA ASP A 240 1.70 -18.75 -0.25
C ASP A 240 1.04 -19.05 -1.61
N PRO A 241 -0.22 -18.65 -1.84
CA PRO A 241 -0.87 -18.75 -3.15
C PRO A 241 -0.65 -17.49 -4.00
N PHE A 242 0.37 -16.68 -3.72
CA PHE A 242 0.75 -15.58 -4.60
C PHE A 242 1.55 -16.13 -5.77
N GLU A 243 0.82 -16.47 -6.83
CA GLU A 243 1.34 -16.54 -8.19
C GLU A 243 2.23 -15.32 -8.46
N GLU A 244 3.54 -15.59 -8.43
CA GLU A 244 4.62 -14.98 -9.21
C GLU A 244 4.19 -13.77 -10.08
N LEU A 245 4.16 -12.59 -9.46
CA LEU A 245 4.15 -11.33 -10.20
C LEU A 245 5.48 -11.22 -10.97
N GLY A 246 5.46 -11.60 -12.25
CA GLY A 246 6.56 -11.36 -13.17
C GLY A 246 6.69 -9.87 -13.46
N VAL A 247 7.74 -9.24 -12.92
CA VAL A 247 8.11 -7.86 -13.25
C VAL A 247 8.93 -7.89 -14.54
N VAL A 248 8.30 -7.53 -15.67
CA VAL A 248 8.99 -7.33 -16.95
C VAL A 248 9.33 -5.86 -17.09
N VAL A 249 10.62 -5.54 -16.98
CA VAL A 249 11.14 -4.18 -17.17
C VAL A 249 11.51 -4.00 -18.65
N GLU A 250 10.51 -3.72 -19.48
CA GLU A 250 10.73 -3.27 -20.86
C GLU A 250 10.60 -1.74 -20.88
N HIS A 251 11.72 -1.05 -21.11
CA HIS A 251 11.81 0.40 -21.25
C HIS A 251 11.27 1.21 -20.04
N THR A 252 12.19 1.55 -19.13
CA THR A 252 12.08 2.52 -18.02
C THR A 252 10.97 3.58 -18.15
N PHE A 253 9.72 3.25 -17.83
CA PHE A 253 8.68 4.16 -17.32
C PHE A 253 7.59 3.34 -16.62
N LEU A 254 7.58 3.34 -15.29
CA LEU A 254 6.49 2.76 -14.50
C LEU A 254 5.22 3.60 -14.70
N HIS A 255 4.27 3.10 -15.49
CA HIS A 255 2.93 3.67 -15.58
C HIS A 255 2.02 3.01 -14.53
N CYS A 256 2.00 3.58 -13.33
CA CYS A 256 1.03 3.17 -12.30
C CYS A 256 -0.37 3.68 -12.67
N ARG A 257 -1.17 2.87 -13.38
CA ARG A 257 -2.62 3.11 -13.50
C ARG A 257 -3.35 2.50 -12.31
N GLY A 258 -3.41 3.23 -11.21
CA GLY A 258 -4.18 2.85 -10.04
C GLY A 258 -4.31 4.01 -9.07
N ALA A 259 -5.50 4.21 -8.51
CA ALA A 259 -5.80 5.23 -7.50
C ALA A 259 -5.20 4.88 -6.13
N LEU A 260 -3.93 4.51 -6.09
CA LEU A 260 -3.16 4.45 -4.85
C LEU A 260 -2.64 5.86 -4.61
N HIS A 261 -3.28 6.54 -3.66
CA HIS A 261 -2.79 7.79 -3.10
C HIS A 261 -1.55 7.46 -2.25
N PHE A 262 -0.41 7.30 -2.90
CA PHE A 262 0.87 7.35 -2.21
C PHE A 262 1.09 8.80 -1.81
N ASP A 263 1.05 9.08 -0.50
CA ASP A 263 1.66 10.30 0.04
C ASP A 263 3.17 10.15 -0.10
N LEU A 264 3.68 10.50 -1.28
CA LEU A 264 5.10 10.76 -1.47
C LEU A 264 5.43 12.04 -0.70
N SER A 265 5.89 11.90 0.54
CA SER A 265 6.48 13.02 1.27
C SER A 265 7.68 13.56 0.48
N GLU A 266 7.49 14.79 0.00
CA GLU A 266 8.46 15.60 -0.71
C GLU A 266 9.72 15.85 0.15
N ALA A 267 10.73 14.99 0.00
CA ALA A 267 12.10 15.38 0.24
C ALA A 267 12.77 15.69 -1.10
N SER A 268 12.39 16.80 -1.73
CA SER A 268 13.22 17.45 -2.76
C SER A 268 12.83 18.91 -2.97
N SER A 269 13.59 19.76 -2.29
CA SER A 269 13.93 21.10 -2.71
C SER A 269 14.27 21.13 -4.21
N SER A 270 13.50 21.87 -5.02
CA SER A 270 14.03 22.94 -5.88
C SER A 270 12.93 23.63 -6.70
N ALA A 271 13.08 24.95 -6.80
CA ALA A 271 12.47 25.82 -7.82
C ALA A 271 10.93 25.92 -7.82
N LEU A 272 10.41 26.72 -6.88
CA LEU A 272 9.16 27.45 -7.05
C LEU A 272 9.24 28.36 -8.30
N VAL A 273 8.70 27.89 -9.41
CA VAL A 273 8.38 28.74 -10.56
C VAL A 273 7.16 29.58 -10.18
N GLN A 274 7.40 30.81 -9.72
CA GLN A 274 6.36 31.84 -9.64
C GLN A 274 5.93 32.21 -11.06
N THR A 275 4.79 31.70 -11.51
CA THR A 275 4.11 32.29 -12.67
C THR A 275 3.46 33.59 -12.20
N GLU A 276 4.04 34.73 -12.58
CA GLU A 276 3.41 36.04 -12.37
C GLU A 276 2.02 36.05 -13.01
N PRO A 277 0.96 36.47 -12.29
CA PRO A 277 -0.34 36.70 -12.89
C PRO A 277 -0.20 37.92 -13.81
N ARG A 278 -0.24 37.65 -15.11
CA ARG A 278 -0.23 38.67 -16.17
C ARG A 278 -1.42 39.60 -15.97
N GLY A 279 -1.17 40.72 -15.27
CA GLY A 279 -2.11 41.81 -15.07
C GLY A 279 -2.41 42.51 -16.40
N ALA A 280 -3.42 42.01 -17.12
CA ALA A 280 -4.05 42.78 -18.19
C ALA A 280 -4.97 43.83 -17.54
N ALA A 281 -4.43 45.01 -17.27
CA ALA A 281 -5.20 46.19 -16.92
C ALA A 281 -6.14 46.53 -18.09
N GLY A 282 -7.42 46.15 -18.00
CA GLY A 282 -8.43 46.54 -18.99
C GLY A 282 -9.52 45.53 -19.29
N ALA A 283 -9.48 44.30 -18.75
CA ALA A 283 -10.59 43.37 -18.93
C ALA A 283 -11.77 43.75 -18.01
N PRO A 284 -12.99 44.02 -18.54
CA PRO A 284 -14.15 44.26 -17.70
C PRO A 284 -14.41 43.02 -16.86
N ALA A 285 -14.51 43.20 -15.54
CA ALA A 285 -14.82 42.15 -14.59
C ALA A 285 -16.05 41.39 -15.07
N ARG A 286 -15.89 40.13 -15.49
CA ARG A 286 -17.02 39.29 -15.88
C ARG A 286 -17.92 39.14 -14.66
N ALA A 287 -19.10 39.76 -14.73
CA ALA A 287 -20.10 39.70 -13.67
C ALA A 287 -20.40 38.24 -13.35
N ASN A 288 -20.05 37.82 -12.14
CA ASN A 288 -20.31 36.47 -11.67
C ASN A 288 -21.84 36.26 -11.59
N PRO A 289 -22.44 35.38 -12.41
CA PRO A 289 -23.89 35.23 -12.52
C PRO A 289 -24.54 34.64 -11.25
N ARG A 290 -23.76 34.30 -10.21
CA ARG A 290 -24.25 33.72 -8.95
C ARG A 290 -24.47 34.72 -7.82
N ARG A 291 -24.31 36.03 -8.02
CA ARG A 291 -24.76 37.02 -7.02
C ARG A 291 -26.27 37.17 -7.11
N TRP A 292 -26.98 36.42 -6.29
CA TRP A 292 -28.39 36.67 -5.99
C TRP A 292 -28.44 37.99 -5.20
N GLY A 293 -29.09 39.00 -5.76
CA GLY A 293 -29.27 40.28 -5.08
C GLY A 293 -30.12 40.12 -3.80
N PRO A 294 -29.94 40.99 -2.80
CA PRO A 294 -30.82 41.01 -1.64
C PRO A 294 -32.24 41.38 -2.08
N ALA A 295 -33.21 40.58 -1.64
CA ALA A 295 -34.64 40.86 -1.78
C ALA A 295 -35.09 41.92 -0.78
#